data_AF-A0A9E3EZU7-F1
#
_entry.id   AF-A0A9E3EZU7-F1
#
_cell.length_a   1.000
_cell.length_b   1.000
_cell.length_c   1.000
_cell.angle_alpha   90.00
_cell.angle_beta   90.00
_cell.angle_gamma   90.00
#
_symmetry.space_group_name_H-M   'P 1'
#
loop_
_entity.id
_entity.type
_entity.pdbx_description
1 polymer ?
#
loop_
_entity_poly.entity_id
_entity_poly.type
_entity_poly.pdbx_seq_one_letter_code
_entity_poly.pdbx_strand_id
1 'polypeptide(L)' 'MHAWRASGTAGAPRVPPVHPTSLEITLTVNEQAHRLTVDARTSLLDALRDHLNLTGTKKGCALGQCGSCTVLL' A
#
# COMPACT_ATOMS: atom_id res chain seq x y z
N MET A 1 43.98 -20.45 12.26
CA MET A 1 42.59 -20.75 12.67
C MET A 1 42.02 -19.53 13.36
N HIS A 2 41.41 -18.60 12.60
CA HIS A 2 40.75 -17.42 13.20
C HIS A 2 39.37 -17.26 12.56
N ALA A 3 38.36 -17.55 13.36
CA ALA A 3 36.95 -17.51 13.01
C ALA A 3 36.45 -16.06 12.99
N TRP A 4 35.97 -15.59 11.84
CA TRP A 4 35.24 -14.33 11.73
C TRP A 4 33.78 -14.60 12.16
N ARG A 5 33.40 -14.08 13.34
CA ARG A 5 32.02 -14.13 13.84
C ARG A 5 31.15 -13.16 13.03
N ALA A 6 30.10 -13.70 12.40
CA ALA A 6 28.99 -12.91 11.90
C ALA A 6 28.13 -12.47 13.09
N SER A 7 28.16 -11.17 13.40
CA SER A 7 27.25 -10.55 14.36
C SER A 7 25.90 -10.34 13.66
N GLY A 8 24.96 -11.25 13.88
CA GLY A 8 23.57 -11.06 13.49
C GLY A 8 22.92 -10.00 14.38
N THR A 9 22.62 -8.83 13.82
CA THR A 9 21.75 -7.85 14.47
C THR A 9 20.31 -8.19 14.13
N ALA A 10 19.54 -8.54 15.18
CA ALA A 10 18.11 -8.73 15.10
C ALA A 10 17.43 -7.47 14.56
N GLY A 11 16.63 -7.62 13.50
CA GLY A 11 15.89 -6.53 12.88
C GLY A 11 14.89 -5.93 13.86
N ALA A 12 15.03 -4.64 14.13
CA ALA A 12 14.04 -3.86 14.88
C ALA A 12 12.66 -3.92 14.18
N PRO A 13 11.55 -3.85 14.92
CA PRO A 13 10.24 -3.73 14.30
C PRO A 13 10.21 -2.45 13.44
N ARG A 14 9.99 -2.61 12.13
CA ARG A 14 9.71 -1.49 11.24
C ARG A 14 8.34 -0.93 11.63
N VAL A 15 8.32 0.05 12.52
CA VAL A 15 7.16 0.93 12.66
C VAL A 15 7.18 1.82 11.41
N PRO A 16 6.21 1.68 10.49
CA PRO A 16 6.14 2.56 9.33
C PRO A 16 6.01 4.01 9.84
N PRO A 17 6.62 5.00 9.16
CA PRO A 17 6.45 6.39 9.53
C PRO A 17 4.95 6.71 9.57
N VAL A 18 4.46 7.13 10.73
CA VAL A 18 3.08 7.57 10.88
C VAL A 18 2.97 8.90 10.17
N HIS A 19 2.23 8.92 9.06
CA HIS A 19 1.89 10.18 8.42
C HIS A 19 0.83 10.87 9.30
N PRO A 20 0.97 12.18 9.58
CA PRO A 20 0.03 12.89 10.45
C PRO A 20 -1.41 12.88 9.91
N THR A 21 -1.59 12.48 8.65
CA THR A 21 -2.85 12.34 7.94
C THR A 21 -3.27 10.88 7.68
N SER A 22 -2.73 9.91 8.42
CA SER A 22 -3.12 8.49 8.29
C SER A 22 -4.52 8.21 8.85
N LEU A 23 -5.31 7.43 8.11
CA LEU A 23 -6.68 7.01 8.44
C LEU A 23 -6.80 5.49 8.36
N GLU A 24 -7.55 4.89 9.29
CA GLU A 24 -7.98 3.49 9.19
C GLU A 24 -9.31 3.40 8.43
N ILE A 25 -9.33 2.59 7.36
CA ILE A 25 -10.52 2.36 6.53
C ILE A 25 -10.71 0.85 6.30
N THR A 26 -11.93 0.46 5.93
CA THR A 26 -12.23 -0.88 5.43
C THR A 26 -12.80 -0.78 4.02
N LEU A 27 -12.21 -1.50 3.08
CA LEU A 27 -12.67 -1.62 1.70
C LEU A 27 -13.12 -3.05 1.44
N THR A 28 -14.28 -3.24 0.81
CA THR A 28 -14.66 -4.54 0.24
C THR A 28 -14.33 -4.52 -1.25
N VAL A 29 -13.38 -5.34 -1.67
CA VAL A 29 -12.90 -5.40 -3.06
C VAL A 29 -13.05 -6.83 -3.53
N ASN A 30 -13.78 -7.05 -4.63
CA ASN A 30 -14.05 -8.40 -5.15
C ASN A 30 -14.52 -9.33 -4.00
N GLU A 31 -15.57 -8.90 -3.31
CA GLU A 31 -16.21 -9.64 -2.20
C GLU A 31 -15.31 -9.87 -0.96
N GLN A 32 -14.06 -9.40 -0.95
CA GLN A 32 -13.11 -9.56 0.14
C GLN A 32 -12.92 -8.26 0.94
N ALA A 33 -13.05 -8.34 2.26
CA ALA A 33 -12.84 -7.19 3.15
C ALA A 33 -11.36 -6.97 3.44
N HIS A 34 -10.89 -5.73 3.27
CA HIS A 34 -9.53 -5.29 3.50
C HIS A 34 -9.51 -4.10 4.45
N ARG A 35 -8.86 -4.26 5.61
CA ARG A 35 -8.60 -3.15 6.54
C ARG A 35 -7.24 -2.52 6.20
N LEU A 36 -7.21 -1.21 6.03
CA LEU A 36 -6.02 -0.48 5.61
C LEU A 36 -5.82 0.76 6.47
N THR A 37 -4.55 1.07 6.76
CA THR A 37 -4.12 2.38 7.26
C THR A 37 -3.43 3.10 6.11
N VAL A 38 -4.04 4.18 5.61
CA VAL A 38 -3.56 4.94 4.43
C VAL A 38 -3.46 6.42 4.73
N ASP A 39 -2.62 7.16 4.01
CA ASP A 39 -2.65 8.62 4.06
C ASP A 39 -3.97 9.13 3.48
N ALA A 40 -4.52 10.21 4.03
CA ALA A 40 -5.75 10.83 3.54
C ALA A 40 -5.66 11.29 2.07
N ARG A 41 -4.46 11.44 1.50
CA ARG A 41 -4.24 11.77 0.09
C ARG A 41 -4.10 10.55 -0.82
N THR A 42 -4.06 9.33 -0.28
CA THR A 42 -3.97 8.10 -1.07
C THR A 42 -5.22 7.95 -1.93
N SER A 43 -5.03 7.89 -3.26
CA SER A 43 -6.14 7.63 -4.18
C SER A 43 -6.60 6.18 -4.08
N LEU A 44 -7.87 5.87 -4.44
CA LEU A 44 -8.35 4.49 -4.48
C LEU A 44 -7.49 3.62 -5.43
N LEU A 45 -7.02 4.20 -6.54
CA LEU A 45 -6.11 3.51 -7.45
C LEU A 45 -4.82 3.08 -6.75
N ASP A 46 -4.20 3.96 -5.98
CA ASP A 46 -2.97 3.66 -5.26
C ASP A 46 -3.21 2.67 -4.11
N ALA A 47 -4.33 2.79 -3.39
CA ALA A 47 -4.74 1.81 -2.39
C ALA A 47 -4.86 0.39 -3.00
N LEU A 48 -5.54 0.25 -4.13
CA LEU A 48 -5.68 -1.04 -4.81
C LEU A 48 -4.33 -1.58 -5.29
N ARG A 49 -3.51 -0.74 -5.93
CA ARG A 49 -2.27 -1.20 -6.58
C ARG A 49 -1.12 -1.42 -5.62
N ASP A 50 -0.89 -0.47 -4.71
CA ASP A 50 0.34 -0.40 -3.92
C ASP A 50 0.14 -0.96 -2.51
N HIS A 51 -1.08 -0.85 -1.94
CA HIS A 51 -1.39 -1.43 -0.63
C HIS A 51 -1.96 -2.85 -0.73
N LEU A 52 -2.83 -3.11 -1.70
CA LEU A 52 -3.47 -4.43 -1.88
C LEU A 52 -2.83 -5.29 -2.98
N ASN A 53 -1.84 -4.77 -3.72
CA ASN A 53 -1.17 -5.47 -4.82
C ASN A 53 -2.11 -5.91 -5.97
N LEU A 54 -3.29 -5.29 -6.09
CA LEU A 54 -4.25 -5.53 -7.16
C LEU A 54 -3.93 -4.64 -8.37
N THR A 55 -3.00 -5.10 -9.21
CA THR A 55 -2.39 -4.28 -10.28
C THR A 55 -3.13 -4.27 -11.62
N GLY A 56 -4.35 -4.84 -11.67
CA GLY A 56 -5.21 -4.90 -12.85
C GLY A 56 -5.58 -3.50 -13.37
N THR A 57 -6.10 -2.65 -12.50
CA THR A 57 -6.42 -1.25 -12.76
C THR A 57 -5.15 -0.42 -12.98
N LYS A 58 -5.08 0.45 -14.00
CA LYS A 58 -3.80 1.05 -14.45
C LYS A 58 -3.68 2.54 -14.14
N LYS A 59 -2.48 2.96 -13.73
CA LYS A 59 -2.07 4.38 -13.64
C LYS A 59 -1.69 4.89 -15.03
N GLY A 60 -2.62 5.57 -15.68
CA GLY A 60 -2.43 6.23 -16.98
C GLY A 60 -2.10 7.71 -16.80
N CYS A 61 -3.10 8.58 -16.98
CA CYS A 61 -2.90 10.04 -16.94
C CYS A 61 -2.84 10.65 -15.53
N ALA A 62 -3.28 9.94 -14.49
CA ALA A 62 -3.44 10.45 -13.11
C ALA A 62 -4.34 11.70 -12.94
N LEU A 63 -5.06 12.10 -13.99
CA LEU A 63 -5.89 13.31 -14.06
C LEU A 63 -7.35 13.03 -14.45
N GLY A 64 -7.74 11.75 -14.50
CA GLY A 64 -9.11 11.34 -14.86
C GLY A 64 -9.46 11.46 -16.36
N GLN A 65 -8.51 11.73 -17.25
CA GLN A 65 -8.76 11.97 -18.68
C GLN A 65 -8.86 10.70 -19.54
N CYS A 66 -8.17 9.61 -19.17
CA CYS A 66 -8.02 8.43 -20.04
C CYS A 66 -8.82 7.20 -19.61
N GLY A 67 -9.49 7.22 -18.45
CA GLY A 67 -10.31 6.10 -17.97
C GLY A 67 -9.56 4.80 -17.61
N SER A 68 -8.22 4.75 -17.71
CA SER A 68 -7.44 3.53 -17.43
C SER A 68 -7.56 3.04 -15.98
N CYS A 69 -8.02 3.91 -15.07
CA CYS A 69 -8.19 3.63 -13.67
C CYS A 69 -9.66 3.43 -13.23
N THR A 70 -10.58 3.25 -14.17
CA THR A 70 -12.01 3.07 -13.88
C THR A 70 -12.25 1.77 -13.10
N VAL A 71 -13.11 1.84 -12.08
CA VAL A 71 -13.57 0.70 -11.26
C VAL A 71 -15.06 0.86 -10.94
N LEU A 72 -15.70 -0.22 -10.47
CA LEU A 72 -17.08 -0.21 -9.98
C LEU A 72 -17.09 -0.03 -8.46
N LEU A 73 -18.11 0.67 -7.96
CA LEU A 73 -18.34 0.95 -6.53
C LEU A 73 -19.72 0.41 -6.11
#